data_AF-A0A0K8T318-F1
#
_entry.id   AF-A0A0K8T318-F1
#
_cell.length_a   1.000
_cell.length_b   1.000
_cell.length_c   1.000
_cell.angle_alpha   90.00
_cell.angle_beta   90.00
_cell.angle_gamma   90.00
#
_symmetry.space_group_name_H-M   'P 1'
#
loop_
_entity.id
_entity.type
_entity.pdbx_description
1 polymer ?
#
loop_
_entity_poly.entity_id
_entity_poly.type
_entity_poly.pdbx_seq_one_letter_code
_entity_poly.pdbx_strand_id
1 'polypeptide(L)'
;QFHGAIVDQDGGRIPVSTEHLLLRDSVIKNTDFAEGIVVYAGHETKAMLNNSGPRYKRSTLEKMMNRDVVWCVVMLVFLCTLGSIGSKLWLDPYQTIHGVPFITNTASNDNFEAFLNFWTFIIIL
;
A
#
# COMPACT_ATOMS: atom_id res chain seq x y z
N GLN A 1 16.77 -14.44 -26.85
CA GLN A 1 17.68 -15.07 -27.84
C GLN A 1 19.05 -15.34 -27.21
N PHE A 2 19.83 -16.31 -27.69
CA PHE A 2 21.23 -16.55 -27.31
C PHE A 2 22.04 -16.76 -28.58
N HIS A 3 23.18 -16.07 -28.69
CA HIS A 3 24.14 -16.22 -29.79
C HIS A 3 25.54 -16.32 -29.18
N GLY A 4 26.18 -17.47 -29.35
CA GLY A 4 27.56 -17.71 -28.93
C GLY A 4 28.34 -18.44 -30.02
N ALA A 5 29.62 -18.67 -29.81
CA ALA A 5 30.43 -19.56 -30.64
C ALA A 5 31.50 -20.24 -29.79
N ILE A 6 31.72 -21.53 -30.03
CA ILE A 6 32.84 -22.30 -29.45
C ILE A 6 34.01 -22.19 -30.43
N VAL A 7 35.20 -21.93 -29.90
CA VAL A 7 36.44 -21.85 -30.69
C VAL A 7 37.23 -23.13 -30.46
N ASP A 8 37.49 -23.85 -31.54
CA ASP A 8 38.32 -25.06 -31.53
C ASP A 8 39.82 -24.70 -31.54
N GLN A 9 40.69 -25.66 -31.18
CA GLN A 9 42.14 -25.46 -31.14
C GLN A 9 42.73 -25.09 -32.50
N ASP A 10 42.08 -25.53 -33.59
CA ASP A 10 42.45 -25.21 -34.97
C ASP A 10 41.91 -23.84 -35.46
N GLY A 11 41.27 -23.06 -34.58
CA GLY A 11 40.72 -21.74 -34.88
C GLY A 11 39.34 -21.73 -35.54
N GLY A 12 38.72 -22.90 -35.73
CA GLY A 12 37.34 -23.03 -36.21
C GLY A 12 36.33 -22.48 -35.20
N ARG A 13 35.29 -21.76 -35.69
CA ARG A 13 34.21 -21.22 -34.84
C ARG A 13 32.90 -21.96 -35.11
N ILE A 14 32.39 -22.66 -34.12
CA ILE A 14 31.11 -23.37 -34.18
C ILE A 14 30.04 -22.49 -33.53
N PRO A 15 29.02 -22.01 -34.27
CA PRO A 15 27.98 -21.16 -33.70
C PRO A 15 27.09 -21.94 -32.73
N VAL A 16 26.79 -21.35 -31.58
CA VAL A 16 25.91 -21.89 -30.55
C VAL A 16 24.67 -21.00 -30.46
N SER A 17 23.51 -21.58 -30.74
CA SER A 17 22.21 -20.93 -30.66
C SER A 17 21.46 -21.33 -29.38
N THR A 18 20.21 -20.90 -29.25
CA THR A 18 19.34 -21.19 -28.09
C THR A 18 18.99 -22.68 -27.99
N GLU A 19 19.01 -23.42 -29.10
CA GLU A 19 18.76 -24.87 -29.14
C GLU A 19 19.82 -25.70 -28.41
N HIS A 20 21.03 -25.15 -28.26
CA HIS A 20 22.15 -25.80 -27.57
C HIS A 20 22.32 -25.31 -26.12
N LEU A 21 21.37 -24.51 -25.60
CA LEU A 21 21.45 -23.92 -24.26
C LEU A 21 20.40 -24.54 -23.35
N LEU A 22 20.85 -25.20 -22.29
CA LEU A 22 19.99 -25.67 -21.22
C LEU A 22 19.76 -24.55 -20.19
N LEU A 23 18.50 -24.21 -19.95
CA LEU A 23 18.13 -23.18 -18.99
C LEU A 23 18.08 -23.74 -17.58
N ARG A 24 18.35 -22.88 -16.60
CA ARG A 24 18.06 -23.16 -15.19
C ARG A 24 16.61 -23.60 -15.03
N ASP A 25 16.38 -24.60 -14.17
CA ASP A 25 15.09 -25.25 -13.90
C ASP A 25 14.52 -26.10 -15.05
N SER A 26 15.32 -26.39 -16.09
CA SER A 26 14.96 -27.38 -17.12
C SER A 26 15.24 -28.79 -16.63
N VAL A 27 14.32 -29.72 -16.90
CA VAL A 27 14.48 -31.15 -16.59
C VAL A 27 14.75 -31.91 -17.88
N ILE A 28 15.91 -32.54 -17.96
CA ILE A 28 16.29 -33.41 -19.09
C ILE A 28 15.50 -34.72 -18.98
N LYS A 29 14.97 -35.19 -20.10
CA LYS A 29 14.23 -36.46 -20.19
C LYS A 29 14.84 -37.33 -21.28
N ASN A 30 14.73 -38.65 -21.15
CA ASN A 30 15.16 -39.61 -22.16
C ASN A 30 16.67 -39.55 -22.47
N THR A 31 17.50 -39.36 -21.45
CA THR A 31 18.97 -39.35 -21.57
C THR A 31 19.56 -39.78 -20.22
N ASP A 32 20.56 -40.67 -20.23
CA ASP A 32 21.17 -41.20 -19.00
C ASP A 32 22.05 -40.16 -18.28
N PHE A 33 22.88 -39.43 -19.02
CA PHE A 33 23.71 -38.34 -18.48
C PHE A 33 23.94 -37.25 -19.54
N ALA A 34 24.22 -36.03 -19.07
CA ALA A 34 24.57 -34.90 -19.91
C ALA A 34 25.78 -34.17 -19.32
N GLU A 35 26.79 -33.90 -20.15
CA GLU A 35 27.95 -33.08 -19.80
C GLU A 35 27.86 -31.74 -20.52
N GLY A 36 28.25 -30.66 -19.84
CA GLY A 36 28.16 -29.32 -20.40
C GLY A 36 28.90 -28.29 -19.57
N ILE A 37 29.02 -27.09 -20.12
CA ILE A 37 29.73 -25.96 -19.50
C ILE A 37 28.70 -24.92 -19.03
N VAL A 38 28.90 -24.40 -17.81
CA VAL A 38 28.03 -23.35 -17.25
C VAL A 38 28.38 -22.01 -17.87
N VAL A 39 27.47 -21.46 -18.69
CA VAL A 39 27.64 -20.15 -19.34
C VAL A 39 27.08 -19.00 -18.49
N TYR A 40 25.94 -19.22 -17.81
CA TYR A 40 25.29 -18.23 -16.94
C TYR A 40 25.03 -18.83 -15.56
N ALA A 41 25.36 -18.09 -14.50
CA ALA A 41 25.19 -18.51 -13.12
C ALA A 41 24.41 -17.47 -12.30
N GLY A 42 23.62 -17.93 -11.32
CA GLY A 42 22.92 -17.06 -10.38
C GLY A 42 21.91 -16.11 -11.05
N HIS A 43 22.05 -14.81 -10.76
CA HIS A 43 21.17 -13.74 -11.24
C HIS A 43 21.27 -13.45 -12.73
N GLU A 44 22.35 -13.89 -13.38
CA GLU A 44 22.56 -13.75 -14.83
C GLU A 44 21.75 -14.79 -15.63
N THR A 45 21.19 -15.80 -14.96
CA THR A 45 20.35 -16.80 -15.64
C THR A 45 19.04 -16.17 -16.11
N LYS A 46 18.60 -16.52 -17.32
CA LYS A 46 17.35 -16.00 -17.88
C LYS A 46 16.13 -16.26 -16.99
N ALA A 47 16.12 -17.37 -16.26
CA ALA A 47 15.07 -17.69 -15.30
C ALA A 47 15.00 -16.66 -14.16
N MET A 48 16.15 -16.23 -13.63
CA MET A 48 16.20 -15.20 -12.59
C MET A 48 15.96 -13.80 -13.15
N LEU A 49 16.38 -13.51 -14.38
CA LEU A 49 16.08 -12.23 -15.04
C LEU A 49 14.57 -12.06 -15.33
N ASN A 50 13.87 -13.17 -15.59
CA ASN A 50 12.42 -13.17 -15.75
C ASN A 50 11.67 -13.17 -14.41
N ASN A 51 12.37 -13.44 -13.30
CA ASN A 51 11.76 -13.38 -11.99
C ASN A 51 11.74 -11.93 -11.50
N SER A 52 10.58 -11.29 -11.63
CA SER A 52 10.32 -10.05 -10.90
C SER A 52 10.41 -10.38 -9.41
N GLY A 53 11.44 -9.85 -8.73
CA GLY A 53 11.80 -10.23 -7.35
C GLY A 53 10.65 -10.21 -6.35
N PRO A 54 10.90 -10.61 -5.09
CA PRO A 54 9.85 -10.87 -4.10
C PRO A 54 8.83 -9.71 -4.01
N ARG A 55 7.61 -9.94 -4.52
CA ARG A 55 6.55 -8.94 -4.45
C ARG A 55 5.93 -8.98 -3.07
N TYR A 56 5.85 -7.83 -2.42
CA TYR A 56 5.13 -7.69 -1.16
C TYR A 56 3.65 -8.01 -1.38
N LYS A 57 3.17 -9.11 -0.79
CA LYS A 57 1.76 -9.50 -0.82
C LYS A 57 1.07 -8.89 0.40
N ARG A 58 0.16 -7.96 0.16
CA ARG A 58 -0.69 -7.39 1.22
C ARG A 58 -1.98 -8.21 1.35
N SER A 59 -2.38 -8.55 2.58
CA SER A 59 -3.63 -9.26 2.84
C SER A 59 -4.84 -8.45 2.36
N THR A 60 -5.85 -9.12 1.80
CA THR A 60 -7.12 -8.49 1.44
C THR A 60 -7.80 -7.90 2.67
N LEU A 61 -7.67 -8.55 3.83
CA LEU A 61 -8.23 -8.07 5.10
C LEU A 61 -7.60 -6.73 5.47
N GLU A 62 -6.28 -6.57 5.36
CA GLU A 62 -5.63 -5.28 5.64
C GLU A 62 -6.13 -4.15 4.73
N LYS A 63 -6.43 -4.46 3.46
CA LYS A 63 -7.02 -3.48 2.54
C LYS A 63 -8.44 -3.10 2.95
N MET A 64 -9.22 -4.05 3.45
CA MET A 64 -10.57 -3.82 3.96
C MET A 64 -10.53 -3.02 5.27
N MET A 65 -9.68 -3.40 6.21
CA MET A 65 -9.46 -2.69 7.47
C MET A 65 -9.08 -1.22 7.23
N ASN A 66 -8.17 -0.95 6.28
CA ASN A 66 -7.81 0.43 5.95
C ASN A 66 -9.00 1.22 5.37
N ARG A 67 -9.92 0.56 4.65
CA ARG A 67 -11.15 1.19 4.17
C ARG A 67 -12.13 1.47 5.30
N ASP A 68 -12.26 0.54 6.24
CA ASP A 68 -13.15 0.69 7.39
C ASP A 68 -12.68 1.81 8.32
N VAL A 69 -11.36 1.98 8.50
CA VAL A 69 -10.78 3.12 9.23
C VAL A 69 -11.15 4.45 8.57
N VAL A 70 -11.10 4.54 7.24
CA VAL A 70 -11.52 5.76 6.52
C VAL A 70 -13.00 6.05 6.74
N TRP A 71 -13.87 5.03 6.70
CA TRP A 71 -15.29 5.20 7.02
C TRP A 71 -15.52 5.66 8.46
N CYS A 72 -14.75 5.12 9.41
CA CYS A 72 -14.80 5.52 10.81
C CYS A 72 -14.48 7.01 10.97
N VAL A 73 -13.42 7.51 10.33
CA VAL A 73 -13.05 8.94 10.38
C VAL A 73 -14.13 9.83 9.77
N VAL A 74 -14.76 9.41 8.66
CA VAL A 74 -15.87 10.16 8.04
C VAL A 74 -17.07 10.25 8.98
N MET A 75 -17.46 9.15 9.60
CA MET A 75 -18.56 9.11 10.57
C MET A 75 -18.26 9.95 11.80
N LEU A 76 -17.01 9.93 12.29
CA LEU A 76 -16.57 10.75 13.42
C LEU A 76 -16.75 12.24 13.12
N VAL A 77 -16.25 12.71 11.97
CA VAL A 77 -16.40 14.12 11.55
C VAL A 77 -17.88 14.49 11.44
N PHE A 78 -18.70 13.62 10.85
CA PHE A 78 -20.14 13.85 10.73
C PHE A 78 -20.80 14.03 12.11
N LEU A 79 -20.56 13.12 13.05
CA LEU A 79 -21.12 13.22 14.41
C LEU A 79 -20.63 14.46 15.15
N CYS A 80 -19.36 14.83 15.01
CA CYS A 80 -18.80 16.04 15.63
C CYS A 80 -19.44 17.31 15.07
N THR A 81 -19.68 17.38 13.75
CA THR A 81 -20.39 18.52 13.13
C THR A 81 -21.83 18.61 13.60
N LEU A 82 -22.56 17.49 13.67
CA LEU A 82 -23.92 17.46 14.19
C LEU A 82 -23.98 17.84 15.67
N GLY A 83 -23.04 17.37 16.49
CA GLY A 83 -22.93 17.72 17.91
C GLY A 83 -22.69 19.22 18.10
N SER A 84 -21.78 19.81 17.32
CA SER A 84 -21.51 21.25 17.38
C SER A 84 -22.71 22.10 16.93
N ILE A 85 -23.40 21.71 15.86
CA ILE A 85 -24.60 22.42 15.38
C ILE A 85 -25.75 22.25 16.37
N GLY A 86 -25.97 21.03 16.87
CA GLY A 86 -27.00 20.72 17.85
C GLY A 86 -26.80 21.50 19.16
N SER A 87 -25.55 21.63 19.61
CA SER A 87 -25.21 22.47 20.75
C SER A 87 -25.60 23.93 20.49
N LYS A 88 -25.22 24.51 19.34
CA LYS A 88 -25.63 25.88 18.97
C LYS A 88 -27.14 26.08 18.92
N LEU A 89 -27.87 25.18 18.26
CA LEU A 89 -29.33 25.25 18.15
C LEU A 89 -30.02 25.11 19.52
N TRP A 90 -29.48 24.27 20.40
CA TRP A 90 -30.01 24.10 21.76
C TRP A 90 -29.79 25.33 22.64
N LEU A 91 -28.70 26.07 22.41
CA LEU A 91 -28.31 27.25 23.18
C LEU A 91 -29.01 28.54 22.70
N ASP A 92 -29.48 28.59 21.45
CA ASP A 92 -30.18 29.73 20.84
C ASP A 92 -31.38 30.30 21.66
N PRO A 93 -32.27 29.47 22.26
CA PRO A 93 -33.39 29.99 23.06
C PRO A 93 -32.99 30.49 24.47
N TYR A 94 -31.77 30.25 24.96
CA TYR A 94 -31.36 30.56 26.34
C TYR A 94 -30.54 31.86 26.48
N GLN A 95 -30.84 32.88 25.67
CA GLN A 95 -30.10 34.16 25.64
C GLN A 95 -30.27 35.07 26.88
N THR A 96 -31.21 34.78 27.79
CA THR A 96 -31.42 35.56 29.02
C THR A 96 -30.75 34.93 30.24
N ILE A 97 -30.04 35.79 31.01
CA ILE A 97 -28.94 35.53 31.97
C ILE A 97 -29.25 34.58 33.18
N HIS A 98 -30.39 33.90 33.24
CA HIS A 98 -30.72 33.01 34.36
C HIS A 98 -31.06 31.55 34.00
N GLY A 99 -30.91 31.13 32.74
CA GLY A 99 -31.29 29.78 32.31
C GLY A 99 -30.24 28.68 32.50
N VAL A 100 -28.94 28.98 32.37
CA VAL A 100 -27.88 27.95 32.31
C VAL A 100 -26.56 28.42 32.95
N PRO A 101 -26.04 27.73 33.98
CA PRO A 101 -24.84 28.15 34.73
C PRO A 101 -23.50 27.96 34.01
N PHE A 102 -23.47 27.32 32.82
CA PHE A 102 -22.24 26.83 32.19
C PHE A 102 -21.78 27.64 30.98
N ILE A 103 -22.48 28.71 30.58
CA ILE A 103 -22.03 29.57 29.47
C ILE A 103 -21.16 30.69 30.05
N THR A 104 -19.85 30.66 29.76
CA THR A 104 -18.97 31.78 30.08
C THR A 104 -18.94 32.77 28.92
N ASN A 105 -19.50 33.96 29.15
CA ASN A 105 -19.28 35.18 28.38
C ASN A 105 -19.75 35.17 26.90
N THR A 106 -20.94 35.72 26.66
CA THR A 106 -21.51 36.09 25.35
C THR A 106 -20.69 37.11 24.53
N ALA A 107 -19.44 37.38 24.91
CA ALA A 107 -18.53 38.33 24.26
C ALA A 107 -17.47 37.68 23.35
N SER A 108 -17.38 36.34 23.31
CA SER A 108 -16.49 35.63 22.38
C SER A 108 -17.13 35.50 20.99
N ASN A 109 -16.29 35.39 19.95
CA ASN A 109 -16.76 35.22 18.58
C ASN A 109 -17.54 33.91 18.45
N ASP A 110 -18.79 33.99 18.02
CA ASP A 110 -19.70 32.86 17.74
C ASP A 110 -19.08 31.73 16.92
N ASN A 111 -18.16 32.05 16.01
CA ASN A 111 -17.45 31.09 15.16
C ASN A 111 -16.33 30.36 15.93
N PHE A 112 -15.71 31.04 16.89
CA PHE A 112 -14.66 30.47 17.73
C PHE A 112 -15.24 29.49 18.75
N GLU A 113 -16.41 29.78 19.33
CA GLU A 113 -17.13 28.86 20.21
C GLU A 113 -17.56 27.58 19.48
N ALA A 114 -18.06 27.70 18.23
CA ALA A 114 -18.38 26.54 17.40
C ALA A 114 -17.13 25.70 17.08
N PHE A 115 -15.99 26.35 16.83
CA PHE A 115 -14.71 25.67 16.58
C PHE A 115 -14.22 24.90 17.83
N LEU A 116 -14.31 25.49 19.02
CA LEU A 116 -13.94 24.83 20.27
C LEU A 116 -14.88 23.67 20.61
N ASN A 117 -16.18 23.83 20.40
CA ASN A 117 -17.16 22.75 20.61
C ASN A 117 -16.93 21.58 19.66
N PHE A 118 -16.63 21.84 18.39
CA PHE A 118 -16.27 20.79 17.43
C PHE A 118 -15.06 19.97 17.89
N TRP A 119 -13.99 20.65 18.34
CA TRP A 119 -12.79 19.96 18.84
C TRP A 119 -13.03 19.21 20.15
N THR A 120 -13.91 19.73 21.00
CA THR A 120 -14.34 19.05 22.23
C THR A 120 -15.10 17.75 21.92
N PHE A 121 -16.00 17.76 20.93
CA PHE A 121 -16.68 16.54 20.50
C PHE A 121 -15.73 15.52 19.88
N ILE A 122 -14.69 15.94 19.16
CA ILE A 122 -13.64 15.03 18.65
C ILE A 122 -12.88 14.32 19.78
N ILE A 123 -12.69 14.98 20.93
CA ILE A 123 -11.99 14.36 22.07
C ILE A 123 -12.91 13.39 22.82
N ILE A 124 -14.22 13.66 22.83
CA ILE A 124 -15.22 12.88 23.59
C ILE A 124 -15.72 11.64 22.83
N LEU A 125 -15.85 11.73 21.50
CA LEU A 125 -16.28 10.63 20.62
C LEU A 125 -15.10 9.81 20.09
#